data_AF-A7RJ99-F1
#
_entry.id   AF-A7RJ99-F1
#
_cell.length_a   1.000
_cell.length_b   1.000
_cell.length_c   1.000
_cell.angle_alpha   90.00
_cell.angle_beta   90.00
_cell.angle_gamma   90.00
#
_symmetry.space_group_name_H-M   'P 1'
#
loop_
_entity.id
_entity.type
_entity.pdbx_description
1 polymer ?
#
loop_
_entity_poly.entity_id
_entity_poly.type
_entity_poly.pdbx_seq_one_letter_code
_entity_poly.pdbx_strand_id
1 'polypeptide(L)'
;MAQKEDAFNMHIRSLESHKWDYFVFSQWWPQSQCYYRNGQTMDDKWRFTSGNARNDCVPADVTTWTLHGLWPTVGGKAEPVNCNSSWPFVESEIQDLEDRMMQRWLAFPDSSKSSARDLWSHEWKKHGTCATDLAETSNEHSYFSMALALNSNCGLLRALASENIIPSDDQMYTVKQVERAISNKYGAKGRVICLRGPARDKQLSDEPKLCHVMLLLKRRVNLRLASATEDEAPRDSAKQAWAEADERNTMFSIY
;
A
#
# COMPACT_ATOMS: atom_id res chain seq x y z
N MET A 1 12.77 44.03 -0.75
CA MET A 1 13.71 42.92 -1.02
C MET A 1 13.63 41.85 0.07
N ALA A 2 13.69 42.22 1.36
CA ALA A 2 13.56 41.31 2.50
C ALA A 2 12.37 40.30 2.44
N GLN A 3 11.15 40.74 2.11
CA GLN A 3 9.99 39.83 2.00
C GLN A 3 10.10 38.78 0.88
N LYS A 4 10.84 39.07 -0.21
CA LYS A 4 11.07 38.10 -1.29
C LYS A 4 12.18 37.11 -0.92
N GLU A 5 13.20 37.54 -0.18
CA GLU A 5 14.23 36.66 0.37
C GLU A 5 13.67 35.74 1.46
N ASP A 6 12.77 36.22 2.31
CA ASP A 6 12.10 35.38 3.33
C ASP A 6 11.21 34.32 2.69
N ALA A 7 10.43 34.68 1.66
CA ALA A 7 9.62 33.71 0.91
C ALA A 7 10.49 32.68 0.16
N PHE A 8 11.61 33.11 -0.43
CA PHE A 8 12.57 32.23 -1.09
C PHE A 8 13.25 31.28 -0.09
N ASN A 9 13.70 31.78 1.05
CA ASN A 9 14.33 30.97 2.09
C ASN A 9 13.33 30.00 2.75
N MET A 10 12.06 30.39 2.89
CA MET A 10 10.99 29.50 3.36
C MET A 10 10.70 28.40 2.33
N HIS A 11 10.73 28.73 1.03
CA HIS A 11 10.61 27.75 -0.04
C HIS A 11 11.79 26.76 -0.08
N ILE A 12 13.02 27.23 0.08
CA ILE A 12 14.21 26.36 0.17
C ILE A 12 14.15 25.44 1.40
N ARG A 13 13.76 25.96 2.58
CA ARG A 13 13.58 25.14 3.79
C ARG A 13 12.47 24.09 3.64
N SER A 14 11.39 24.44 2.95
CA SER A 14 10.33 23.49 2.56
C SER A 14 10.88 22.40 1.64
N LEU A 15 11.65 22.74 0.61
CA LEU A 15 12.28 21.75 -0.27
C LEU A 15 13.27 20.83 0.47
N GLU A 16 13.96 21.34 1.50
CA GLU A 16 14.86 20.54 2.33
C GLU A 16 14.12 19.63 3.32
N SER A 17 12.97 20.05 3.87
CA SER A 17 12.13 19.21 4.74
C SER A 17 11.40 18.09 4.00
N HIS A 18 11.34 18.17 2.66
CA HIS A 18 10.69 17.19 1.81
C HIS A 18 11.67 16.22 1.13
N LYS A 19 12.92 16.11 1.59
CA LYS A 19 13.85 15.10 1.05
C LYS A 19 13.45 13.70 1.52
N TRP A 20 13.20 12.81 0.56
CA TRP A 20 12.91 11.39 0.77
C TRP A 20 13.79 10.48 -0.10
N ASP A 21 13.93 9.22 0.29
CA ASP A 21 14.97 8.33 -0.26
C ASP A 21 14.38 7.35 -1.31
N TYR A 22 13.19 6.81 -1.03
CA TYR A 22 12.51 5.82 -1.85
C TYR A 22 11.00 5.88 -1.65
N PHE A 23 10.24 5.21 -2.52
CA PHE A 23 8.83 4.95 -2.26
C PHE A 23 8.63 3.61 -1.57
N VAL A 24 7.73 3.58 -0.60
CA VAL A 24 7.02 2.34 -0.23
C VAL A 24 5.80 2.21 -1.14
N PHE A 25 5.80 1.15 -1.93
CA PHE A 25 4.69 0.76 -2.79
C PHE A 25 3.90 -0.36 -2.13
N SER A 26 2.72 -0.03 -1.62
CA SER A 26 1.93 -0.91 -0.76
C SER A 26 0.71 -1.43 -1.51
N GLN A 27 0.47 -2.74 -1.40
CA GLN A 27 -0.60 -3.46 -2.08
C GLN A 27 -1.36 -4.36 -1.09
N TRP A 28 -2.68 -4.46 -1.29
CA TRP A 28 -3.58 -5.33 -0.55
C TRP A 28 -4.02 -6.51 -1.39
N TRP A 29 -4.35 -7.60 -0.71
CA TRP A 29 -5.21 -8.62 -1.27
C TRP A 29 -6.68 -8.28 -0.96
N PRO A 30 -7.50 -7.91 -1.97
CA PRO A 30 -8.88 -7.45 -1.79
C PRO A 30 -9.75 -8.34 -0.90
N GLN A 31 -9.69 -9.65 -1.09
CA GLN A 31 -10.57 -10.59 -0.38
C GLN A 31 -10.28 -10.59 1.12
N SER A 32 -9.01 -10.47 1.51
CA SER A 32 -8.63 -10.31 2.90
C SER A 32 -9.12 -9.00 3.50
N GLN A 33 -9.04 -7.89 2.76
CA GLN A 33 -9.39 -6.57 3.27
C GLN A 33 -10.89 -6.43 3.54
N CYS A 34 -11.70 -7.06 2.68
CA CYS A 34 -13.12 -7.27 2.86
C CYS A 34 -13.53 -7.88 4.21
N TYR A 35 -12.62 -8.64 4.84
CA TYR A 35 -12.85 -9.26 6.14
C TYR A 35 -12.97 -8.23 7.28
N TYR A 36 -12.16 -7.18 7.27
CA TYR A 36 -11.89 -6.37 8.48
C TYR A 36 -13.03 -5.44 8.91
N ARG A 37 -14.02 -5.18 8.04
CA ARG A 37 -15.21 -4.39 8.40
C ARG A 37 -16.18 -5.13 9.33
N ASN A 38 -16.27 -6.46 9.21
CA ASN A 38 -17.51 -7.18 9.55
C ASN A 38 -17.45 -7.95 10.89
N GLY A 39 -16.44 -7.72 11.73
CA GLY A 39 -16.32 -8.38 13.03
C GLY A 39 -17.11 -7.72 14.18
N GLN A 40 -17.99 -6.74 13.89
CA GLN A 40 -18.70 -5.98 14.93
C GLN A 40 -20.11 -6.50 15.24
N THR A 41 -20.79 -7.19 14.30
CA THR A 41 -22.14 -7.73 14.53
C THR A 41 -22.32 -9.10 13.85
N MET A 42 -22.94 -10.06 14.54
CA MET A 42 -23.14 -11.42 14.01
C MET A 42 -24.10 -11.52 12.81
N ASP A 43 -24.91 -10.48 12.57
CA ASP A 43 -25.97 -10.42 11.56
C ASP A 43 -25.53 -9.77 10.22
N ASP A 44 -24.23 -9.57 9.99
CA ASP A 44 -23.77 -8.88 8.78
C ASP A 44 -23.77 -9.80 7.56
N LYS A 45 -24.43 -9.36 6.48
CA LYS A 45 -24.55 -10.07 5.20
C LYS A 45 -23.22 -10.27 4.47
N TRP A 46 -22.18 -9.57 4.90
CA TRP A 46 -20.81 -9.64 4.37
C TRP A 46 -19.88 -10.49 5.26
N ARG A 47 -20.42 -11.11 6.31
CA ARG A 47 -19.73 -12.12 7.10
C ARG A 47 -19.59 -13.39 6.27
N PHE A 48 -18.42 -14.00 6.28
CA PHE A 48 -18.16 -15.28 5.63
C PHE A 48 -19.11 -16.34 6.20
N THR A 49 -20.19 -16.64 5.47
CA THR A 49 -21.01 -17.82 5.73
C THR A 49 -20.31 -18.96 4.99
N SER A 50 -19.34 -19.58 5.68
CA SER A 50 -18.62 -20.80 5.31
C SER A 50 -19.02 -21.41 3.96
N GLY A 51 -18.24 -21.14 2.90
CA GLY A 51 -18.33 -21.91 1.65
C GLY A 51 -17.96 -21.21 0.33
N ASN A 52 -17.65 -19.92 0.30
CA ASN A 52 -17.34 -19.21 -0.95
C ASN A 52 -16.06 -18.35 -0.84
N ALA A 53 -15.07 -18.64 -1.68
CA ALA A 53 -13.78 -17.92 -1.75
C ALA A 53 -13.87 -16.46 -2.27
N ARG A 54 -15.07 -15.96 -2.58
CA ARG A 54 -15.29 -14.58 -3.06
C ARG A 54 -16.23 -13.84 -2.12
N ASN A 55 -15.71 -12.79 -1.50
CA ASN A 55 -16.52 -11.85 -0.74
C ASN A 55 -17.22 -10.89 -1.70
N ASP A 56 -18.53 -10.75 -1.57
CA ASP A 56 -19.35 -9.89 -2.42
C ASP A 56 -18.95 -8.38 -2.35
N CYS A 57 -18.10 -8.00 -1.38
CA CYS A 57 -17.57 -6.64 -1.25
C CYS A 57 -16.34 -6.36 -2.14
N VAL A 58 -15.79 -7.38 -2.82
CA VAL A 58 -14.81 -7.21 -3.89
C VAL A 58 -15.54 -7.30 -5.24
N PRO A 59 -15.40 -6.31 -6.14
CA PRO A 59 -15.95 -6.43 -7.50
C PRO A 59 -15.46 -7.70 -8.20
N ALA A 60 -16.36 -8.39 -8.92
CA ALA A 60 -16.10 -9.72 -9.48
C ALA A 60 -14.96 -9.77 -10.52
N ASP A 61 -14.66 -8.64 -11.15
CA ASP A 61 -13.57 -8.43 -12.11
C ASP A 61 -12.22 -8.14 -11.45
N VAL A 62 -12.18 -7.91 -10.13
CA VAL A 62 -10.96 -7.71 -9.36
C VAL A 62 -10.44 -9.06 -8.88
N THR A 63 -9.45 -9.59 -9.61
CA THR A 63 -8.87 -10.92 -9.34
C THR A 63 -7.39 -10.89 -8.96
N THR A 64 -6.86 -9.74 -8.56
CA THR A 64 -5.44 -9.58 -8.22
C THR A 64 -5.25 -8.55 -7.11
N TRP A 65 -4.03 -8.46 -6.58
CA TRP A 65 -3.61 -7.44 -5.62
C TRP A 65 -3.92 -6.03 -6.11
N THR A 66 -4.47 -5.21 -5.22
CA THR A 66 -4.84 -3.80 -5.45
C THR A 66 -3.92 -2.87 -4.69
N LEU A 67 -3.90 -1.61 -5.10
CA LEU A 67 -3.17 -0.53 -4.45
C LEU A 67 -3.69 -0.27 -3.04
N HIS A 68 -2.75 -0.10 -2.12
CA HIS A 68 -2.97 0.66 -0.91
C HIS A 68 -2.50 2.09 -1.07
N GLY A 69 -1.27 2.27 -1.58
CA GLY A 69 -0.56 3.53 -1.48
C GLY A 69 0.83 3.53 -2.14
N LEU A 70 1.27 4.73 -2.50
CA LEU A 70 2.60 5.02 -3.03
C LEU A 70 3.22 6.15 -2.20
N TRP A 71 4.10 5.81 -1.26
CA TRP A 71 4.48 6.72 -0.18
C TRP A 71 5.95 7.11 -0.23
N PRO A 72 6.29 8.39 -0.44
CA PRO A 72 7.60 8.92 -0.13
C PRO A 72 8.04 8.50 1.27
N THR A 73 9.25 7.98 1.39
CA THR A 73 9.75 7.36 2.62
C THR A 73 11.18 7.80 2.91
N VAL A 74 11.45 8.13 4.17
CA VAL A 74 12.77 8.43 4.73
C VAL A 74 13.07 7.44 5.83
N GLY A 75 14.19 6.72 5.72
CA GLY A 75 14.61 5.79 6.76
C GLY A 75 13.46 4.89 7.24
N GLY A 76 12.66 4.35 6.32
CA GLY A 76 11.60 3.41 6.67
C GLY A 76 10.33 4.00 7.27
N LYS A 77 10.25 5.32 7.48
CA LYS A 77 9.00 5.99 7.85
C LYS A 77 8.39 6.59 6.60
N ALA A 78 7.10 6.35 6.38
CA ALA A 78 6.30 6.91 5.27
C ALA A 78 6.12 8.42 5.44
N GLU A 79 7.26 9.11 5.47
CA GLU A 79 7.50 10.52 5.62
C GLU A 79 8.36 10.98 4.42
N PRO A 80 8.23 12.24 3.99
CA PRO A 80 7.38 13.28 4.57
C PRO A 80 5.89 13.08 4.28
N VAL A 81 5.03 13.77 5.02
CA VAL A 81 3.57 13.77 4.83
C VAL A 81 2.99 15.17 4.84
N ASN A 82 1.85 15.37 4.16
CA ASN A 82 1.10 16.63 4.11
C ASN A 82 1.96 17.81 3.61
N CYS A 83 2.76 17.58 2.57
CA CYS A 83 3.82 18.50 2.15
C CYS A 83 3.32 19.81 1.53
N ASN A 84 2.09 19.83 1.01
CA ASN A 84 1.50 21.03 0.45
C ASN A 84 -0.01 21.12 0.72
N SER A 85 -0.40 21.91 1.72
CA SER A 85 -1.81 22.16 2.05
C SER A 85 -2.54 23.02 1.02
N SER A 86 -1.82 23.70 0.13
CA SER A 86 -2.42 24.51 -0.95
C SER A 86 -2.76 23.68 -2.18
N TRP A 87 -2.44 22.37 -2.19
CA TRP A 87 -2.77 21.44 -3.26
C TRP A 87 -3.86 20.48 -2.80
N PRO A 88 -5.14 20.87 -2.93
CA PRO A 88 -6.24 19.98 -2.61
C PRO A 88 -6.28 18.81 -3.61
N PHE A 89 -7.08 17.81 -3.28
CA PHE A 89 -7.48 16.78 -4.22
C PHE A 89 -8.60 17.33 -5.12
N VAL A 90 -8.46 17.18 -6.42
CA VAL A 90 -9.38 17.71 -7.43
C VAL A 90 -9.80 16.58 -8.36
N GLU A 91 -10.96 15.98 -8.08
CA GLU A 91 -11.50 14.80 -8.78
C GLU A 91 -11.51 14.91 -10.31
N SER A 92 -11.74 16.10 -10.88
CA SER A 92 -11.70 16.29 -12.33
C SER A 92 -10.31 16.10 -12.95
N GLU A 93 -9.23 16.24 -12.17
CA GLU A 93 -7.86 16.02 -12.62
C GLU A 93 -7.56 14.53 -12.82
N ILE A 94 -8.41 13.61 -12.35
CA ILE A 94 -8.21 12.15 -12.48
C ILE A 94 -9.38 11.46 -13.16
N GLN A 95 -10.28 12.20 -13.81
CA GLN A 95 -11.52 11.67 -14.36
C GLN A 95 -11.28 10.54 -15.36
N ASP A 96 -10.22 10.61 -16.17
CA ASP A 96 -9.84 9.57 -17.13
C ASP A 96 -9.25 8.31 -16.46
N LEU A 97 -8.87 8.40 -15.18
CA LEU A 97 -8.32 7.31 -14.39
C LEU A 97 -9.37 6.63 -13.50
N GLU A 98 -10.55 7.23 -13.32
CA GLU A 98 -11.53 6.86 -12.29
C GLU A 98 -11.95 5.39 -12.37
N ASP A 99 -12.31 4.87 -13.56
CA ASP A 99 -12.69 3.47 -13.75
C ASP A 99 -11.56 2.52 -13.31
N ARG A 100 -10.32 2.85 -13.65
CA ARG A 100 -9.14 2.06 -13.25
C ARG A 100 -8.91 2.16 -11.75
N MET A 101 -9.11 3.33 -11.15
CA MET A 101 -8.99 3.52 -9.70
C MET A 101 -10.06 2.75 -8.94
N MET A 102 -11.29 2.70 -9.46
CA MET A 102 -12.38 1.88 -8.92
C MET A 102 -12.17 0.38 -9.04
N GLN A 103 -11.19 -0.09 -9.81
CA GLN A 103 -10.80 -1.50 -9.90
C GLN A 103 -9.49 -1.80 -9.17
N ARG A 104 -8.59 -0.82 -9.08
CA ARG A 104 -7.20 -1.03 -8.67
C ARG A 104 -6.83 -0.34 -7.37
N TRP A 105 -7.55 0.67 -6.93
CA TRP A 105 -7.30 1.41 -5.69
C TRP A 105 -8.59 1.52 -4.87
N LEU A 106 -9.12 0.35 -4.55
CA LEU A 106 -10.40 0.18 -3.88
C LEU A 106 -10.40 0.83 -2.50
N ALA A 107 -11.42 1.64 -2.22
CA ALA A 107 -11.78 1.91 -0.84
C ALA A 107 -12.55 0.71 -0.30
N PHE A 108 -11.88 -0.02 0.57
CA PHE A 108 -12.56 -0.92 1.47
C PHE A 108 -13.07 -0.10 2.65
N PRO A 109 -14.24 -0.42 3.19
CA PRO A 109 -14.73 0.31 4.34
C PRO A 109 -13.83 -0.05 5.52
N ASP A 110 -12.97 0.90 5.91
CA ASP A 110 -12.36 0.84 7.23
C ASP A 110 -13.41 1.20 8.30
N SER A 111 -13.00 1.38 9.54
CA SER A 111 -13.90 1.82 10.62
C SER A 111 -14.52 3.21 10.40
N SER A 112 -14.21 3.89 9.29
CA SER A 112 -14.80 5.15 8.87
C SER A 112 -15.71 4.96 7.65
N LYS A 113 -16.75 5.81 7.56
CA LYS A 113 -17.69 5.87 6.44
C LYS A 113 -17.03 6.49 5.17
N SER A 114 -15.81 6.10 4.85
CA SER A 114 -15.01 6.70 3.78
C SER A 114 -15.37 6.13 2.41
N SER A 115 -15.55 7.01 1.44
CA SER A 115 -15.74 6.67 0.03
C SER A 115 -14.40 6.43 -0.68
N ALA A 116 -14.44 5.88 -1.91
CA ALA A 116 -13.27 5.77 -2.79
C ALA A 116 -12.57 7.13 -2.95
N ARG A 117 -13.37 8.18 -3.17
CA ARG A 117 -12.90 9.56 -3.23
C ARG A 117 -12.18 10.02 -1.95
N ASP A 118 -12.69 9.66 -0.77
CA ASP A 118 -12.06 10.06 0.50
C ASP A 118 -10.68 9.40 0.66
N LEU A 119 -10.56 8.12 0.27
CA LEU A 119 -9.28 7.41 0.24
C LEU A 119 -8.31 8.10 -0.72
N TRP A 120 -8.71 8.37 -1.96
CA TRP A 120 -7.83 9.00 -2.94
C TRP A 120 -7.42 10.41 -2.51
N SER A 121 -8.36 11.19 -1.97
CA SER A 121 -8.07 12.49 -1.37
C SER A 121 -7.07 12.38 -0.22
N HIS A 122 -7.18 11.36 0.64
CA HIS A 122 -6.23 11.10 1.72
C HIS A 122 -4.82 10.82 1.18
N GLU A 123 -4.71 9.87 0.26
CA GLU A 123 -3.44 9.45 -0.33
C GLU A 123 -2.74 10.59 -1.07
N TRP A 124 -3.50 11.39 -1.84
CA TRP A 124 -2.95 12.58 -2.50
C TRP A 124 -2.44 13.62 -1.49
N LYS A 125 -3.30 14.08 -0.58
CA LYS A 125 -2.96 15.16 0.36
C LYS A 125 -1.81 14.76 1.27
N LYS A 126 -1.85 13.53 1.80
CA LYS A 126 -0.87 13.04 2.76
C LYS A 126 0.44 12.61 2.10
N HIS A 127 0.41 11.94 0.95
CA HIS A 127 1.59 11.32 0.34
C HIS A 127 1.92 11.88 -1.05
N GLY A 128 0.93 12.05 -1.92
CA GLY A 128 1.14 12.52 -3.29
C GLY A 128 1.75 13.93 -3.38
N THR A 129 1.31 14.87 -2.54
CA THR A 129 1.86 16.25 -2.51
C THR A 129 3.36 16.29 -2.23
N CYS A 130 3.91 15.24 -1.61
CA CYS A 130 5.32 15.10 -1.25
C CYS A 130 6.20 14.53 -2.38
N ALA A 131 5.59 13.98 -3.43
CA ALA A 131 6.28 13.27 -4.52
C ALA A 131 6.45 14.11 -5.79
N THR A 132 6.06 15.39 -5.76
CA THR A 132 5.92 16.22 -6.96
C THR A 132 7.22 16.75 -7.55
N ASP A 133 8.33 16.43 -6.91
CA ASP A 133 9.68 16.74 -7.34
C ASP A 133 10.22 15.77 -8.40
N LEU A 134 9.53 14.66 -8.66
CA LEU A 134 9.78 13.78 -9.81
C LEU A 134 8.82 14.08 -10.96
N ALA A 135 9.32 13.98 -12.19
CA ALA A 135 8.51 14.22 -13.40
C ALA A 135 7.30 13.28 -13.47
N GLU A 136 7.49 12.02 -13.08
CA GLU A 136 6.49 10.96 -13.11
C GLU A 136 5.36 11.11 -12.10
N THR A 137 5.57 11.91 -11.04
CA THR A 137 4.59 12.14 -9.96
C THR A 137 4.38 13.62 -9.71
N SER A 138 4.67 14.45 -10.72
CA SER A 138 4.76 15.91 -10.64
C SER A 138 3.45 16.64 -10.30
N ASN A 139 2.31 15.96 -10.44
CA ASN A 139 0.98 16.48 -10.15
C ASN A 139 0.03 15.33 -9.77
N GLU A 140 -1.22 15.68 -9.46
CA GLU A 140 -2.26 14.73 -9.01
C GLU A 140 -2.46 13.59 -10.02
N HIS A 141 -2.73 13.92 -11.28
CA HIS A 141 -2.92 12.94 -12.36
C HIS A 141 -1.71 12.02 -12.51
N SER A 142 -0.51 12.60 -12.62
CA SER A 142 0.74 11.85 -12.78
C SER A 142 0.99 10.88 -11.62
N TYR A 143 0.72 11.32 -10.38
CA TYR A 143 0.86 10.49 -9.18
C TYR A 143 -0.05 9.24 -9.23
N PHE A 144 -1.34 9.43 -9.49
CA PHE A 144 -2.28 8.31 -9.58
C PHE A 144 -2.02 7.41 -10.79
N SER A 145 -1.73 8.01 -11.95
CA SER A 145 -1.37 7.28 -13.16
C SER A 145 -0.15 6.39 -12.96
N MET A 146 0.90 6.92 -12.28
CA MET A 146 2.10 6.16 -11.96
C MET A 146 1.80 5.00 -10.99
N ALA A 147 1.04 5.23 -9.93
CA ALA A 147 0.65 4.16 -9.01
C ALA A 147 -0.14 3.04 -9.72
N LEU A 148 -1.09 3.39 -10.59
CA LEU A 148 -1.84 2.43 -11.40
C LEU A 148 -0.95 1.64 -12.37
N ALA A 149 0.02 2.31 -13.00
CA ALA A 149 0.99 1.66 -13.88
C ALA A 149 1.88 0.68 -13.10
N LEU A 150 2.36 1.07 -11.92
CA LEU A 150 3.14 0.21 -11.03
C LEU A 150 2.35 -1.04 -10.61
N ASN A 151 1.08 -0.90 -10.20
CA ASN A 151 0.24 -2.07 -9.85
C ASN A 151 0.02 -3.01 -11.03
N SER A 152 -0.26 -2.45 -12.21
CA SER A 152 -0.47 -3.25 -13.44
C SER A 152 0.79 -4.03 -13.82
N ASN A 153 1.96 -3.41 -13.70
CA ASN A 153 3.24 -3.98 -14.12
C ASN A 153 3.87 -4.89 -13.06
N CYS A 154 3.59 -4.66 -11.78
CA CYS A 154 4.15 -5.45 -10.68
C CYS A 154 3.84 -6.94 -10.87
N GLY A 155 2.57 -7.29 -11.19
CA GLY A 155 2.21 -8.68 -11.45
C GLY A 155 2.39 -9.60 -10.24
N LEU A 156 2.19 -9.07 -9.02
CA LEU A 156 2.45 -9.76 -7.75
C LEU A 156 1.77 -11.13 -7.65
N LEU A 157 0.51 -11.26 -8.08
CA LEU A 157 -0.17 -12.55 -8.08
C LEU A 157 0.58 -13.61 -8.93
N ARG A 158 1.04 -13.23 -10.12
CA ARG A 158 1.80 -14.13 -11.01
C ARG A 158 3.18 -14.45 -10.44
N ALA A 159 3.81 -13.50 -9.75
CA ALA A 159 5.08 -13.70 -9.07
C ALA A 159 4.95 -14.76 -7.97
N LEU A 160 3.96 -14.60 -7.09
CA LEU A 160 3.68 -15.56 -6.02
C LEU A 160 3.30 -16.93 -6.58
N ALA A 161 2.45 -16.97 -7.60
CA ALA A 161 2.03 -18.22 -8.23
C ALA A 161 3.22 -19.01 -8.83
N SER A 162 4.25 -18.33 -9.33
CA SER A 162 5.46 -19.00 -9.85
C SER A 162 6.28 -19.74 -8.78
N GLU A 163 6.01 -19.47 -7.50
CA GLU A 163 6.60 -20.12 -6.32
C GLU A 163 5.55 -20.99 -5.58
N ASN A 164 4.45 -21.35 -6.27
CA ASN A 164 3.31 -22.11 -5.73
C ASN A 164 2.58 -21.43 -4.55
N ILE A 165 2.63 -20.10 -4.51
CA ILE A 165 1.87 -19.27 -3.56
C ILE A 165 0.66 -18.71 -4.31
N ILE A 166 -0.49 -19.35 -4.13
CA ILE A 166 -1.75 -19.02 -4.82
C ILE A 166 -2.86 -18.75 -3.81
N PRO A 167 -3.91 -18.00 -4.19
CA PRO A 167 -5.09 -17.90 -3.36
C PRO A 167 -5.73 -19.28 -3.11
N SER A 168 -6.06 -19.58 -1.85
CA SER A 168 -6.57 -20.86 -1.39
C SER A 168 -7.19 -20.74 0.01
N ASP A 169 -8.31 -21.45 0.21
CA ASP A 169 -9.01 -21.56 1.50
C ASP A 169 -8.34 -22.56 2.47
N ASP A 170 -7.54 -23.49 1.94
CA ASP A 170 -7.01 -24.67 2.64
C ASP A 170 -5.48 -24.68 2.78
N GLN A 171 -4.79 -23.82 2.04
CA GLN A 171 -3.34 -23.68 2.06
C GLN A 171 -2.93 -22.41 2.81
N MET A 172 -1.94 -22.57 3.66
CA MET A 172 -1.31 -21.47 4.38
C MET A 172 0.14 -21.28 3.95
N TYR A 173 0.60 -20.05 4.03
CA TYR A 173 1.96 -19.64 3.73
C TYR A 173 2.52 -18.84 4.90
N THR A 174 3.81 -19.05 5.17
CA THR A 174 4.54 -18.19 6.10
C THR A 174 4.84 -16.85 5.46
N VAL A 175 4.88 -15.78 6.25
CA VAL A 175 5.42 -14.46 5.85
C VAL A 175 6.75 -14.61 5.11
N LYS A 176 7.68 -15.43 5.65
CA LYS A 176 8.98 -15.69 5.05
C LYS A 176 8.92 -16.33 3.67
N GLN A 177 7.96 -17.21 3.39
CA GLN A 177 7.77 -17.81 2.06
C GLN A 177 7.37 -16.74 1.04
N VAL A 178 6.43 -15.87 1.41
CA VAL A 178 5.95 -14.81 0.53
C VAL A 178 7.04 -13.75 0.29
N GLU A 179 7.75 -13.31 1.33
CA GLU A 179 8.88 -12.39 1.20
C GLU A 179 10.00 -12.97 0.33
N ARG A 180 10.28 -14.28 0.45
CA ARG A 180 11.26 -14.97 -0.42
C ARG A 180 10.80 -14.98 -1.87
N ALA A 181 9.53 -15.32 -2.15
CA ALA A 181 9.00 -15.35 -3.50
C ALA A 181 9.09 -13.96 -4.17
N ILE A 182 8.79 -12.90 -3.41
CA ILE A 182 8.97 -11.51 -3.87
C ILE A 182 10.45 -11.24 -4.17
N SER A 183 11.36 -11.59 -3.26
CA SER A 183 12.80 -11.39 -3.44
C SER A 183 13.33 -12.14 -4.67
N ASN A 184 12.95 -13.40 -4.86
CA ASN A 184 13.34 -14.20 -6.02
C ASN A 184 12.86 -13.58 -7.33
N LYS A 185 11.61 -13.10 -7.38
CA LYS A 185 11.03 -12.58 -8.61
C LYS A 185 11.60 -11.23 -9.01
N TYR A 186 11.68 -10.32 -8.05
CA TYR A 186 11.96 -8.92 -8.31
C TYR A 186 13.41 -8.54 -8.01
N GLY A 187 14.16 -9.44 -7.39
CA GLY A 187 15.47 -9.15 -6.83
C GLY A 187 15.39 -8.05 -5.79
N ALA A 188 14.27 -7.91 -5.06
CA ALA A 188 13.94 -6.77 -4.20
C ALA A 188 13.46 -7.20 -2.81
N LYS A 189 13.78 -6.42 -1.76
CA LYS A 189 13.20 -6.64 -0.42
C LYS A 189 11.72 -6.27 -0.45
N GLY A 190 10.86 -7.23 -0.17
CA GLY A 190 9.46 -7.01 0.16
C GLY A 190 9.20 -7.32 1.62
N ARG A 191 8.23 -6.63 2.21
CA ARG A 191 7.74 -6.92 3.55
C ARG A 191 6.28 -7.33 3.48
N VAL A 192 5.94 -8.38 4.21
CA VAL A 192 4.56 -8.78 4.42
C VAL A 192 4.21 -8.50 5.87
N ILE A 193 3.15 -7.75 6.10
CA ILE A 193 2.62 -7.50 7.43
C ILE A 193 1.22 -8.09 7.47
N CYS A 194 0.94 -8.84 8.53
CA CYS A 194 -0.32 -9.54 8.70
C CYS A 194 -1.07 -8.99 9.92
N LEU A 195 -2.34 -8.64 9.72
CA LEU A 195 -3.27 -8.19 10.74
C LEU A 195 -4.11 -9.39 11.21
N ARG A 196 -4.27 -9.47 12.54
CA ARG A 196 -5.24 -10.38 13.16
C ARG A 196 -6.63 -9.75 13.15
N GLY A 197 -7.67 -10.57 13.05
CA GLY A 197 -9.03 -10.07 13.19
C GLY A 197 -9.36 -9.61 14.61
N PRO A 198 -10.47 -8.88 14.80
CA PRO A 198 -10.91 -8.41 16.10
C PRO A 198 -11.09 -9.56 17.11
N ALA A 199 -10.57 -9.36 18.34
CA ALA A 199 -10.56 -10.36 19.42
C ALA A 199 -11.94 -10.89 19.85
N ARG A 200 -13.03 -10.20 19.46
CA ARG A 200 -14.41 -10.63 19.77
C ARG A 200 -14.90 -11.75 18.87
N ASP A 201 -14.25 -11.95 17.73
CA ASP A 201 -14.52 -13.05 16.84
C ASP A 201 -13.40 -14.09 16.98
N LYS A 202 -13.71 -15.19 17.68
CA LYS A 202 -12.75 -16.26 17.98
C LYS A 202 -12.22 -16.93 16.71
N GLN A 203 -13.01 -16.98 15.64
CA GLN A 203 -12.58 -17.55 14.36
C GLN A 203 -11.51 -16.66 13.70
N LEU A 204 -11.52 -15.39 14.05
CA LEU A 204 -10.69 -14.33 13.49
C LEU A 204 -9.46 -13.97 14.31
N SER A 205 -9.55 -14.15 15.62
CA SER A 205 -8.48 -13.83 16.57
C SER A 205 -7.35 -14.84 16.52
N ASP A 206 -7.66 -16.07 16.12
CA ASP A 206 -6.78 -17.23 16.27
C ASP A 206 -5.81 -17.38 15.07
N GLU A 207 -6.12 -16.77 13.92
CA GLU A 207 -5.30 -16.83 12.71
C GLU A 207 -5.23 -15.47 12.00
N PRO A 208 -4.05 -15.00 11.58
CA PRO A 208 -3.95 -13.79 10.75
C PRO A 208 -4.58 -14.05 9.38
N LYS A 209 -5.60 -13.24 9.05
CA LYS A 209 -6.38 -13.37 7.80
C LYS A 209 -6.06 -12.29 6.78
N LEU A 210 -5.35 -11.24 7.19
CA LEU A 210 -5.18 -10.04 6.40
C LEU A 210 -3.72 -9.68 6.26
N CYS A 211 -3.10 -9.96 5.12
CA CYS A 211 -1.73 -9.58 4.88
C CYS A 211 -1.63 -8.53 3.77
N HIS A 212 -0.90 -7.46 4.06
CA HIS A 212 -0.54 -6.44 3.08
C HIS A 212 0.93 -6.60 2.70
N VAL A 213 1.21 -6.36 1.42
CA VAL A 213 2.55 -6.50 0.84
C VAL A 213 3.09 -5.12 0.53
N MET A 214 4.25 -4.80 1.07
CA MET A 214 4.97 -3.55 0.81
C MET A 214 6.25 -3.85 0.06
N LEU A 215 6.46 -3.13 -1.05
CA LEU A 215 7.64 -3.23 -1.89
C LEU A 215 8.39 -1.89 -1.88
N LEU A 216 9.71 -1.94 -1.86
CA LEU A 216 10.56 -0.75 -1.92
C LEU A 216 10.85 -0.39 -3.39
N LEU A 217 10.55 0.85 -3.80
CA LEU A 217 10.86 1.38 -5.13
C LEU A 217 11.87 2.52 -5.01
N LYS A 218 12.94 2.49 -5.81
CA LYS A 218 13.93 3.57 -5.86
C LYS A 218 13.31 4.87 -6.35
N ARG A 219 13.71 5.98 -5.72
CA ARG A 219 13.47 7.34 -6.19
C ARG A 219 14.32 7.64 -7.44
N ARG A 220 13.84 7.25 -8.61
CA ARG A 220 14.48 7.51 -9.92
C ARG A 220 13.43 7.71 -11.01
N VAL A 221 13.87 8.27 -12.14
CA VAL A 221 13.10 8.30 -13.37
C VAL A 221 12.67 6.87 -13.75
N ASN A 222 11.38 6.64 -13.97
CA ASN A 222 10.70 5.35 -14.22
C ASN A 222 10.55 4.36 -13.04
N LEU A 223 10.71 4.79 -11.78
CA LEU A 223 10.44 4.02 -10.55
C LEU A 223 10.64 2.49 -10.65
N ARG A 224 11.82 2.02 -10.26
CA ARG A 224 12.16 0.58 -10.29
C ARG A 224 12.23 0.01 -8.88
N LEU A 225 11.93 -1.27 -8.73
CA LEU A 225 12.12 -2.00 -7.47
C LEU A 225 13.57 -1.89 -6.98
N ALA A 226 13.74 -1.62 -5.70
CA ALA A 226 15.05 -1.54 -5.04
C ALA A 226 15.65 -2.93 -4.95
N SER A 227 16.95 -3.10 -5.23
CA SER A 227 17.54 -4.44 -5.20
C SER A 227 17.67 -4.95 -3.76
N ALA A 228 17.59 -6.26 -3.56
CA ALA A 228 17.68 -6.90 -2.25
C ALA A 228 19.06 -6.72 -1.61
N THR A 229 20.08 -6.44 -2.41
CA THR A 229 21.47 -6.21 -2.00
C THR A 229 21.80 -4.75 -1.72
N GLU A 230 20.96 -3.82 -2.18
CA GLU A 230 21.08 -2.43 -1.76
C GLU A 230 20.58 -2.33 -0.32
N ASP A 231 21.51 -2.40 0.62
CA ASP A 231 21.28 -1.93 1.96
C ASP A 231 21.11 -0.40 1.92
N GLU A 232 19.94 0.06 1.50
CA GLU A 232 19.30 1.21 2.13
C GLU A 232 18.88 0.77 3.53
N ALA A 233 19.88 0.41 4.36
CA ALA A 233 19.68 0.15 5.76
C ALA A 233 19.05 1.42 6.34
N PRO A 234 17.88 1.32 6.96
CA PRO A 234 17.35 2.46 7.68
C PRO A 234 18.43 2.90 8.68
N ARG A 235 18.80 4.20 8.70
CA ARG A 235 19.72 4.74 9.72
C ARG A 235 19.26 4.20 11.07
N ASP A 236 20.18 3.75 11.93
CA ASP A 236 19.94 2.82 13.05
C ASP A 236 18.68 3.01 13.91
N SER A 237 18.06 4.20 13.91
CA SER A 237 16.73 4.47 14.49
C SER A 237 15.54 3.79 13.79
N ALA A 238 15.70 3.25 12.58
CA ALA A 238 14.59 2.67 11.83
C ALA A 238 14.57 1.14 11.75
N LYS A 239 15.51 0.50 12.46
CA LYS A 239 15.26 -0.85 12.97
C LYS A 239 13.97 -0.90 13.82
N GLN A 240 13.60 0.18 14.50
CA GLN A 240 12.41 0.19 15.37
C GLN A 240 11.06 0.35 14.65
N ALA A 241 10.99 1.00 13.48
CA ALA A 241 9.73 1.08 12.73
C ALA A 241 9.44 -0.19 11.90
N TRP A 242 10.47 -1.04 11.71
CA TRP A 242 10.40 -2.28 10.94
C TRP A 242 10.51 -3.55 11.78
N ALA A 243 10.82 -3.41 13.07
CA ALA A 243 10.88 -4.51 14.02
C ALA A 243 9.74 -4.39 15.03
N GLU A 244 8.55 -4.83 14.64
CA GLU A 244 7.52 -5.23 15.60
C GLU A 244 7.07 -6.64 15.24
N ALA A 245 7.24 -7.53 16.22
CA ALA A 245 7.04 -8.99 16.23
C ALA A 245 7.81 -9.81 15.15
N ASP A 246 8.47 -10.90 15.55
CA ASP A 246 9.02 -11.89 14.61
C ASP A 246 7.87 -12.70 13.99
N GLU A 247 7.13 -12.05 13.09
CA GLU A 247 5.99 -12.64 12.36
C GLU A 247 6.46 -13.50 11.18
N ARG A 248 7.76 -13.73 11.01
CA ARG A 248 8.28 -14.42 9.81
C ARG A 248 7.79 -15.86 9.68
N ASN A 249 7.47 -16.50 10.80
CA ASN A 249 6.87 -17.84 10.85
C ASN A 249 5.34 -17.81 10.99
N THR A 250 4.74 -16.62 11.06
CA THR A 250 3.28 -16.48 11.06
C THR A 250 2.74 -17.03 9.74
N MET A 251 1.84 -17.99 9.85
CA MET A 251 1.13 -18.57 8.72
C MET A 251 -0.16 -17.79 8.46
N PHE A 252 -0.49 -17.60 7.18
CA PHE A 252 -1.72 -16.98 6.74
C PHE A 252 -2.17 -17.58 5.42
N SER A 253 -3.47 -17.46 5.12
CA SER A 253 -4.02 -17.79 3.81
C SER A 253 -4.25 -16.53 2.99
N ILE A 254 -4.00 -16.63 1.70
CA ILE A 254 -4.45 -15.65 0.71
C ILE A 254 -5.78 -16.22 0.21
N TYR A 255 -6.91 -15.66 0.60
CA TYR A 255 -8.23 -16.23 0.27
C TYR A 255 -8.68 -15.89 -1.16
#